data_AF-A0A9D9ET04-F1
#
_entry.id   AF-A0A9D9ET04-F1
#
_cell.length_a   1.000
_cell.length_b   1.000
_cell.length_c   1.000
_cell.angle_alpha   90.00
_cell.angle_beta   90.00
_cell.angle_gamma   90.00
#
_symmetry.space_group_name_H-M   'P 1'
#
loop_
_entity.id
_entity.type
_entity.pdbx_description
1 polymer ?
#
loop_
_entity_poly.entity_id
_entity_poly.type
_entity_poly.pdbx_seq_one_letter_code
_entity_poly.pdbx_strand_id
1 'polypeptide(L)' 'MRSYFSMTMGKCDKNTTVIFFSELFEDAYASPAELANVLDKGVEMLFYVEEGVFSKEDLRNVVTALRKVILELRK' A
#
# COMPACT_ATOMS: atom_id res chain seq x y z
N MET A 1 -4.38 33.82 12.69
CA MET A 1 -3.39 33.24 11.77
C MET A 1 -3.58 31.72 11.77
N ARG A 2 -3.76 31.15 10.58
CA ARG A 2 -3.86 29.73 10.17
C ARG A 2 -4.49 28.70 11.14
N SER A 3 -5.69 28.28 10.74
CA SER A 3 -6.30 26.99 11.05
C SER A 3 -5.33 25.85 10.69
N TYR A 4 -5.09 24.95 11.64
CA TYR A 4 -4.46 23.67 11.38
C TYR A 4 -5.44 22.58 11.78
N PHE A 5 -5.87 21.88 10.75
CA PHE A 5 -6.74 20.71 10.72
C PHE A 5 -6.30 19.68 11.77
N SER A 6 -7.17 19.37 12.74
CA SER A 6 -6.92 18.34 13.74
C SER A 6 -7.29 16.99 13.16
N MET A 7 -6.29 16.21 12.75
CA MET A 7 -6.46 14.78 12.48
C MET A 7 -5.71 14.05 13.59
N THR A 8 -6.48 13.57 14.58
CA THR A 8 -5.94 12.86 15.72
C THR A 8 -5.44 11.49 15.26
N MET A 9 -4.12 11.35 15.09
CA MET A 9 -3.50 10.03 15.05
C MET A 9 -3.57 9.43 16.47
N GLY A 10 -4.50 8.50 16.65
CA GLY A 10 -4.63 7.71 17.86
C GLY A 10 -3.37 6.86 18.07
N LYS A 11 -2.66 7.12 19.17
CA LYS A 11 -1.59 6.33 19.80
C LYS A 11 -0.83 5.34 18.91
N CYS A 12 0.38 5.73 18.53
CA CYS A 12 1.44 4.77 18.24
C CYS A 12 2.36 4.70 19.47
N ASP A 13 2.20 3.65 20.29
CA ASP A 13 2.98 3.40 21.50
C ASP A 13 4.45 3.12 21.13
N LYS A 14 5.37 3.90 21.72
CA LYS A 14 6.79 4.01 21.35
C LYS A 14 7.66 2.90 21.95
N ASN A 15 7.30 1.63 21.79
CA ASN A 15 8.13 0.53 22.27
C ASN A 15 8.21 -0.60 21.25
N THR A 16 9.13 -0.46 20.28
CA THR A 16 9.51 -1.44 19.23
C THR A 16 8.48 -2.54 19.01
N THR A 17 7.28 -2.14 18.60
CA THR A 17 6.20 -3.03 18.23
C THR A 17 6.43 -3.38 16.77
N VAL A 18 6.60 -4.66 16.48
CA VAL A 18 6.49 -5.16 15.11
C VAL A 18 5.06 -4.86 14.69
N ILE A 19 4.85 -3.72 14.03
CA ILE A 19 3.53 -3.36 13.51
C ILE A 19 3.24 -4.36 12.39
N PHE A 20 2.20 -5.17 12.58
CA PHE A 20 1.77 -6.08 11.53
C PHE A 20 1.24 -5.24 10.37
N PHE A 21 1.68 -5.56 9.15
CA PHE A 21 1.29 -4.82 7.97
C PHE A 21 -0.24 -4.72 7.84
N SER A 22 -0.99 -5.76 8.26
CA SER A 22 -2.45 -5.75 8.31
C SER A 22 -3.05 -4.66 9.21
N GLU A 23 -2.47 -4.41 10.39
CA GLU A 23 -2.96 -3.44 11.37
C GLU A 23 -2.87 -2.00 10.87
N LEU A 24 -1.93 -1.70 9.96
CA LEU A 24 -1.80 -0.37 9.34
C LEU A 24 -2.96 -0.05 8.38
N PHE A 25 -3.69 -1.07 7.92
CA PHE A 25 -4.69 -0.90 6.88
C PHE A 25 -6.11 -1.25 7.32
N GLU A 26 -6.33 -1.78 8.53
CA GLU A 26 -7.69 -2.10 9.04
C GLU A 26 -8.65 -0.90 8.95
N ASP A 27 -8.16 0.32 9.22
CA ASP A 27 -8.98 1.54 9.18
C ASP A 27 -9.28 2.05 7.77
N ALA A 28 -8.49 1.67 6.76
CA ALA A 28 -8.58 2.18 5.39
C ALA A 28 -9.13 1.13 4.40
N TYR A 29 -8.86 -0.14 4.66
CA TYR A 29 -9.25 -1.29 3.85
C TYR A 29 -9.77 -2.35 4.81
N ALA A 30 -11.07 -2.67 4.71
CA ALA A 30 -11.78 -3.44 5.74
C ALA A 30 -11.16 -4.83 6.03
N SER A 31 -10.37 -5.39 5.11
CA SER A 31 -9.60 -6.62 5.32
C SER A 31 -8.31 -6.68 4.49
N PRO A 32 -7.29 -7.47 4.92
CA PRO A 32 -6.09 -7.74 4.14
C PRO A 32 -6.38 -8.29 2.73
N ALA A 33 -7.44 -9.11 2.60
CA ALA A 33 -7.88 -9.66 1.34
C ALA A 33 -8.44 -8.58 0.39
N GLU A 34 -9.19 -7.61 0.91
CA GLU A 34 -9.67 -6.48 0.11
C GLU A 34 -8.52 -5.58 -0.35
N LEU A 35 -7.53 -5.34 0.52
CA LEU A 35 -6.32 -4.62 0.12
C LEU A 35 -5.56 -5.37 -0.99
N ALA A 36 -5.43 -6.69 -0.88
CA ALA A 36 -4.81 -7.51 -1.93
C ALA A 36 -5.54 -7.35 -3.28
N ASN A 37 -6.87 -7.28 -3.28
CA ASN A 37 -7.67 -7.07 -4.50
C ASN A 37 -7.47 -5.67 -5.09
N VAL A 38 -7.32 -4.63 -4.26
CA VAL A 38 -7.02 -3.27 -4.73
C VAL A 38 -5.63 -3.20 -5.34
N LEU A 39 -4.64 -3.85 -4.72
CA LEU A 39 -3.27 -3.90 -5.23
C LEU A 39 -3.17 -4.68 -6.55
N ASP A 40 -3.93 -5.76 -6.73
CA ASP A 40 -4.01 -6.48 -8.01
C ASP A 40 -4.54 -5.56 -9.13
N LYS A 41 -5.57 -4.75 -8.85
CA LYS A 41 -6.04 -3.72 -9.80
C LYS A 41 -4.97 -2.66 -10.08
N GLY A 42 -4.21 -2.25 -9.06
CA GLY A 42 -3.08 -1.34 -9.23
C GLY A 42 -2.00 -1.89 -10.16
N VAL A 43 -1.72 -3.19 -10.10
CA VAL A 43 -0.81 -3.87 -11.04
C VAL A 43 -1.35 -3.83 -12.46
N GLU A 44 -2.66 -4.01 -12.66
CA GLU A 44 -3.29 -3.87 -13.98
C GLU A 44 -3.16 -2.43 -14.52
N MET A 45 -3.30 -1.42 -13.66
CA MET A 45 -3.15 -0.01 -14.06
C MET A 45 -1.73 0.34 -14.51
N LEU A 46 -0.70 -0.37 -14.01
CA LEU A 46 0.69 -0.19 -14.45
C LEU A 46 0.94 -0.68 -15.89
N PHE A 47 -0.02 -1.31 -16.56
CA PHE A 47 0.07 -1.60 -17.99
C PHE A 47 -0.39 -0.43 -18.88
N TYR A 48 -0.99 0.61 -18.29
CA TYR A 48 -1.53 1.77 -19.01
C TYR A 48 -0.68 3.03 -18.86
N VAL A 49 0.52 2.93 -18.30
CA VAL A 49 1.47 4.07 -18.28
C VAL A 49 1.94 4.40 -19.69
N GLU A 50 2.06 5.70 -19.95
CA GLU A 50 2.54 6.22 -21.23
C GLU A 50 3.96 5.72 -21.54
N GLU A 51 4.21 5.42 -22.81
CA GLU A 51 5.51 4.95 -23.27
C GLU A 51 6.60 6.00 -23.00
N GLY A 52 7.74 5.56 -22.46
CA GLY A 52 8.89 6.42 -22.20
C GLY A 52 8.87 7.18 -20.87
N VAL A 53 7.79 7.09 -20.08
CA VAL A 53 7.73 7.70 -18.73
C VAL A 53 8.56 6.91 -17.72
N PHE A 54 8.53 5.58 -17.81
CA PHE A 54 9.29 4.67 -16.95
C PHE A 54 10.07 3.67 -17.78
N SER A 55 11.22 3.21 -17.26
CA SER A 55 11.91 2.08 -17.87
C SER A 55 11.13 0.78 -17.64
N LYS A 56 11.33 -0.19 -18.53
CA LYS A 56 10.75 -1.54 -18.37
C LYS A 56 11.22 -2.21 -17.08
N GLU A 57 12.44 -1.90 -16.65
CA GLU A 57 13.02 -2.42 -15.41
C GLU A 57 12.30 -1.85 -14.19
N ASP A 58 12.06 -0.54 -14.16
CA ASP A 58 11.34 0.12 -13.06
C ASP A 58 9.93 -0.43 -12.90
N LEU A 59 9.18 -0.54 -14.01
CA LEU A 59 7.83 -1.12 -13.98
C LEU A 59 7.84 -2.57 -13.50
N ARG A 60 8.81 -3.37 -13.96
CA ARG A 60 8.97 -4.76 -13.51
C ARG A 60 9.29 -4.85 -12.02
N ASN A 61 10.16 -3.97 -11.50
CA ASN A 61 10.53 -3.93 -10.10
C ASN A 61 9.32 -3.57 -9.22
N VAL A 62 8.54 -2.56 -9.62
CA VAL A 62 7.31 -2.16 -8.91
C VAL A 62 6.28 -3.28 -8.93
N VAL A 63 5.99 -3.88 -10.09
CA VAL A 63 5.05 -5.02 -10.20
C VAL A 63 5.50 -6.20 -9.33
N THR A 64 6.80 -6.49 -9.30
CA THR A 64 7.34 -7.58 -8.48
C THR A 64 7.19 -7.30 -6.99
N ALA A 65 7.45 -6.06 -6.56
CA ALA A 65 7.27 -5.65 -5.17
C ALA A 65 5.79 -5.74 -4.75
N LEU A 66 4.87 -5.23 -5.57
CA LEU A 66 3.43 -5.29 -5.32
C LEU A 66 2.94 -6.74 -5.21
N ARG A 67 3.38 -7.63 -6.12
CA ARG A 67 3.02 -9.05 -6.05
C ARG A 67 3.49 -9.73 -4.78
N LYS A 68 4.67 -9.39 -4.25
CA LYS A 68 5.14 -9.90 -2.96
C LYS A 68 4.22 -9.48 -1.83
N VAL A 69 3.83 -8.19 -1.79
CA VAL A 69 2.89 -7.68 -0.77
C VAL A 69 1.54 -8.39 -0.87
N ILE A 70 1.00 -8.55 -2.08
CA ILE A 70 -0.27 -9.26 -2.32
C ILE A 70 -0.20 -10.71 -1.83
N LEU A 71 0.93 -11.40 -2.04
CA LEU A 71 1.13 -12.76 -1.53
C LEU A 71 1.15 -12.82 -0.01
N GLU A 72 1.79 -11.87 0.67
CA GLU A 72 1.80 -11.82 2.14
C GLU A 72 0.43 -11.49 2.72
N LEU A 73 -0.36 -10.64 2.05
CA LEU A 73 -1.73 -10.29 2.49
C LEU A 73 -2.75 -11.44 2.35
N ARG A 74 -2.42 -12.46 1.54
CA ARG A 74 -3.28 -13.62 1.28
C ARG A 74 -2.95 -14.85 2.13
N LYS A 75 -1.89 -14.79 2.93
CA LYS A 75 -1.54 -15.84 3.89
C LYS A 75 -2.37 -15.71 5.16
#